data_AF-A0A7X3ZEJ1-F1
#
_entry.id   AF-A0A7X3ZEJ1-F1
#
_cell.length_a   1.000
_cell.length_b   1.000
_cell.length_c   1.000
_cell.angle_alpha   90.00
_cell.angle_beta   90.00
_cell.angle_gamma   90.00
#
_symmetry.space_group_name_H-M   'P 1'
#
loop_
_entity.id
_entity.type
_entity.pdbx_description
1 polymer ?
#
loop_
_entity_poly.entity_id
_entity_poly.type
_entity_poly.pdbx_seq_one_letter_code
_entity_poly.pdbx_strand_id
1 'polypeptide(L)'
;RYFFDRDKPVGCVCHGVEIPARAGCVEGRRMATVPKCQFDLEVCGGTFIDAPCVVDGNLISGRTWHDHGHYMKHWINLLIAERERMGAQQEAVTA
;
A
#
# COMPACT_ATOMS: atom_id res chain seq x y z
N ARG A 1 10.42 -0.16 -5.84
CA ARG A 1 10.62 1.27 -5.52
C ARG A 1 9.77 2.19 -6.40
N TYR A 2 9.84 2.11 -7.74
CA TYR A 2 9.07 2.96 -8.69
C TYR A 2 7.66 3.42 -8.26
N PHE A 3 6.80 2.52 -7.75
CA PHE A 3 5.45 2.86 -7.30
C PHE A 3 5.44 3.77 -6.07
N PHE A 4 6.28 3.48 -5.08
CA PHE A 4 6.44 4.31 -3.88
C PHE A 4 7.07 5.67 -4.23
N ASP A 5 8.11 5.69 -5.07
CA ASP A 5 8.81 6.93 -5.44
C ASP A 5 7.94 7.90 -6.25
N ARG A 6 6.87 7.40 -6.88
CA ARG A 6 5.93 8.19 -7.70
C ARG A 6 4.55 8.32 -7.07
N ASP A 7 4.43 7.94 -5.80
CA ASP A 7 3.17 7.96 -5.05
C ASP A 7 2.00 7.25 -5.77
N LYS A 8 2.32 6.21 -6.53
CA LYS A 8 1.33 5.39 -7.24
C LYS A 8 0.65 4.42 -6.28
N PRO A 9 -0.61 4.03 -6.50
CA PRO A 9 -1.30 3.08 -5.65
C PRO A 9 -0.53 1.78 -5.44
N VAL A 10 -0.43 1.33 -4.18
CA VAL A 10 0.16 0.05 -3.76
C VAL A 10 -0.84 -0.72 -2.90
N GLY A 11 -1.09 -1.98 -3.27
CA GLY A 11 -1.81 -2.94 -2.44
C GLY A 11 -0.88 -4.03 -1.93
N CYS A 12 -0.83 -4.21 -0.61
CA CYS A 12 0.09 -5.14 0.05
C CYS A 12 -0.63 -5.99 1.11
N VAL A 13 -0.76 -7.30 0.87
CA VAL A 13 -1.60 -8.18 1.71
C VAL A 13 -0.81 -9.41 2.11
N CYS A 14 -1.07 -9.93 3.32
CA CYS A 14 -0.48 -11.19 3.80
C CYS A 14 1.05 -11.12 3.79
N HIS A 15 1.75 -12.04 3.13
CA HIS A 15 3.22 -12.04 3.04
C HIS A 15 3.76 -10.96 2.08
N GLY A 16 2.90 -10.23 1.37
CA GLY A 16 3.32 -9.22 0.41
C GLY A 16 4.22 -8.12 0.99
N VAL A 17 4.26 -7.95 2.31
CA VAL A 17 5.10 -6.96 3.03
C VAL A 17 6.60 -7.21 2.86
N GLU A 18 7.01 -8.47 2.64
CA GLU A 18 8.42 -8.85 2.52
C GLU A 18 9.12 -8.09 1.37
N ILE A 19 8.40 -7.83 0.27
CA ILE A 19 8.90 -7.13 -0.92
C ILE A 19 9.20 -5.65 -0.63
N PRO A 20 8.22 -4.81 -0.20
CA PRO A 20 8.49 -3.42 0.12
C PRO A 20 9.41 -3.28 1.33
N ALA A 21 9.39 -4.21 2.29
CA ALA A 21 10.33 -4.22 3.42
C ALA A 21 11.78 -4.36 2.93
N ARG A 22 12.06 -5.40 2.12
CA ARG A 22 13.40 -5.61 1.54
C ARG A 22 13.85 -4.45 0.66
N ALA A 23 12.92 -3.77 0.00
CA ALA A 23 13.18 -2.59 -0.83
C ALA A 23 13.39 -1.30 -0.03
N GLY A 24 13.23 -1.31 1.30
CA GLY A 24 13.31 -0.12 2.15
C GLY A 24 12.21 0.88 1.85
N CYS A 25 11.00 0.41 1.52
CA CYS A 25 9.83 1.25 1.22
C CYS A 25 8.84 1.33 2.39
N VAL A 26 9.11 0.64 3.51
CA VAL A 26 8.23 0.58 4.69
C VAL A 26 8.68 1.49 5.83
N GLU A 27 9.85 2.10 5.73
CA GLU A 27 10.39 2.95 6.78
C GLU A 27 9.44 4.12 7.10
N GLY A 28 9.04 4.24 8.37
CA GLY A 28 8.08 5.25 8.84
C GLY A 28 6.63 5.01 8.42
N ARG A 29 6.31 3.89 7.74
CA ARG A 29 4.96 3.56 7.27
C ARG A 29 4.20 2.71 8.27
N ARG A 30 2.87 2.82 8.26
CA ARG A 30 1.95 1.98 9.03
C ARG A 30 1.34 0.92 8.12
N MET A 31 1.43 -0.35 8.48
CA MET A 31 0.92 -1.45 7.64
C MET A 31 0.29 -2.56 8.46
N ALA A 32 -0.74 -3.18 7.88
CA ALA A 32 -1.15 -4.52 8.25
C ALA A 32 -0.38 -5.55 7.41
N THR A 33 -0.14 -6.71 7.99
CA THR A 33 0.46 -7.87 7.32
C THR A 33 -0.03 -9.14 8.03
N VAL A 34 0.24 -10.31 7.47
CA VAL A 34 0.03 -11.55 8.24
C VAL A 34 0.93 -11.51 9.49
N PRO A 35 0.46 -11.92 10.68
CA PRO A 35 1.25 -11.80 11.91
C PRO A 35 2.65 -12.42 11.83
N LYS A 36 2.81 -13.47 11.01
CA LYS A 36 4.10 -14.12 10.77
C LYS A 36 5.16 -13.17 10.21
N CYS A 37 4.76 -12.17 9.42
CA CYS A 37 5.65 -11.20 8.78
C CYS A 37 5.74 -9.87 9.56
N GLN A 38 5.24 -9.81 10.80
CA GLN A 38 5.36 -8.62 11.64
C GLN A 38 6.83 -8.21 11.80
N PHE A 39 7.70 -9.16 12.11
CA PHE A 39 9.13 -8.89 12.31
C PHE A 39 9.79 -8.34 11.04
N ASP A 40 9.46 -8.87 9.86
CA ASP A 40 9.99 -8.40 8.57
C ASP A 40 9.64 -6.93 8.30
N LEU A 41 8.47 -6.48 8.74
CA LEU A 41 8.05 -5.08 8.66
C LEU A 41 8.80 -4.21 9.68
N GLU A 42 8.78 -4.62 10.95
CA GLU A 42 9.31 -3.82 12.06
C GLU A 42 10.83 -3.65 11.99
N VAL A 43 11.57 -4.71 11.63
CA VAL A 43 13.04 -4.66 11.49
C VAL A 43 13.49 -3.73 10.35
N CYS A 44 12.60 -3.47 9.38
CA CYS A 44 12.81 -2.51 8.29
C CYS A 44 12.24 -1.11 8.57
N GLY A 45 11.84 -0.82 9.82
CA GLY A 45 11.40 0.50 10.26
C GLY A 45 9.92 0.81 10.01
N GLY A 46 9.12 -0.19 9.62
CA GLY A 46 7.67 -0.04 9.53
C GLY A 46 6.98 -0.27 10.88
N THR A 47 5.74 0.22 11.01
CA THR A 47 4.89 0.01 12.19
C THR A 47 3.79 -0.99 11.86
N PHE A 48 3.80 -2.15 12.52
CA PHE A 48 2.73 -3.12 12.41
C PHE A 48 1.45 -2.64 13.09
N ILE A 49 0.32 -2.76 12.41
CA ILE A 49 -1.00 -2.47 12.93
C ILE A 49 -1.87 -3.71 12.74
N ASP A 50 -2.34 -4.29 13.85
CA ASP A 50 -3.29 -5.41 13.81
C ASP A 50 -4.71 -4.89 13.51
N ALA A 51 -4.98 -4.66 12.23
CA ALA A 51 -6.28 -4.25 11.72
C ALA A 51 -6.56 -4.91 10.36
N PRO A 52 -7.84 -5.16 10.01
CA PRO A 52 -8.20 -5.80 8.76
C PRO A 52 -7.86 -4.95 7.52
N CYS A 53 -7.76 -3.63 7.68
CA CYS A 53 -7.40 -2.69 6.63
C CYS A 53 -6.62 -1.54 7.25
N VAL A 54 -5.44 -1.24 6.69
CA VAL A 54 -4.63 -0.08 7.04
C VAL A 54 -4.37 0.70 5.76
N VAL A 55 -4.77 1.97 5.75
CA VAL A 55 -4.50 2.91 4.67
C VAL A 55 -3.50 3.94 5.17
N ASP A 56 -2.39 4.07 4.44
CA ASP A 56 -1.32 5.01 4.72
C ASP A 56 -0.90 5.64 3.38
N GLY A 57 -1.39 6.84 3.07
CA GLY A 57 -1.14 7.50 1.78
C GLY A 57 -1.55 6.65 0.58
N ASN A 58 -0.62 6.39 -0.33
CA ASN A 58 -0.80 5.55 -1.53
C ASN A 58 -0.84 4.04 -1.25
N LEU A 59 -0.66 3.60 -0.01
CA LEU A 59 -0.58 2.20 0.37
C LEU A 59 -1.85 1.74 1.10
N ILE A 60 -2.47 0.67 0.60
CA ILE A 60 -3.43 -0.12 1.38
C ILE A 60 -2.79 -1.44 1.77
N SER A 61 -3.08 -1.90 2.99
CA SER A 61 -2.61 -3.19 3.47
C SER A 61 -3.64 -3.93 4.31
N GLY A 62 -3.54 -5.26 4.29
CA GLY A 62 -4.45 -6.17 4.99
C GLY A 62 -3.73 -7.43 5.45
N ARG A 63 -4.25 -8.08 6.50
CA ARG A 63 -3.52 -9.18 7.15
C ARG A 63 -3.61 -10.46 6.34
N THR A 64 -4.80 -10.82 5.88
CA THR A 64 -5.05 -12.06 5.14
C THR A 64 -6.20 -11.92 4.16
N TRP A 65 -6.50 -13.01 3.44
CA TRP A 65 -7.63 -13.04 2.52
C TRP A 65 -9.00 -12.89 3.21
N HIS A 66 -9.10 -13.21 4.50
CA HIS A 66 -10.31 -12.99 5.29
C HIS A 66 -10.70 -11.50 5.36
N ASP A 67 -9.73 -10.60 5.19
CA ASP A 67 -9.95 -9.17 5.30
C ASP A 67 -10.33 -8.50 3.95
N HIS A 68 -10.51 -9.27 2.86
CA HIS A 68 -10.81 -8.74 1.52
C HIS A 68 -11.96 -7.71 1.52
N GLY A 69 -13.04 -7.99 2.26
CA GLY A 69 -14.20 -7.11 2.36
C GLY A 69 -13.89 -5.73 2.96
N HIS A 70 -12.80 -5.61 3.73
CA HIS A 70 -12.43 -4.37 4.40
C HIS A 70 -11.57 -3.45 3.53
N TYR A 71 -10.69 -3.99 2.70
CA TYR A 71 -9.72 -3.17 1.97
C TYR A 71 -10.00 -3.01 0.47
N MET A 72 -10.82 -3.87 -0.15
CA MET A 72 -11.07 -3.81 -1.60
C MET A 72 -11.72 -2.49 -2.05
N LYS A 73 -12.63 -1.92 -1.25
CA LYS A 73 -13.21 -0.59 -1.53
C LYS A 73 -12.13 0.50 -1.58
N HIS A 74 -11.20 0.49 -0.63
CA HIS A 74 -10.11 1.46 -0.57
C HIS A 74 -9.16 1.29 -1.76
N TRP A 75 -8.85 0.06 -2.14
CA TRP A 75 -8.02 -0.23 -3.31
C TRP A 75 -8.64 0.31 -4.60
N ILE A 76 -9.92 0.04 -4.84
CA ILE A 76 -10.64 0.54 -6.01
C ILE A 76 -10.63 2.08 -6.04
N ASN A 77 -10.86 2.72 -4.89
CA ASN A 77 -10.82 4.18 -4.78
C ASN A 77 -9.45 4.76 -5.14
N LEU A 78 -8.35 4.14 -4.70
CA LEU A 78 -7.00 4.59 -5.08
C LEU A 78 -6.75 4.46 -6.59
N LEU A 79 -7.22 3.37 -7.21
CA LEU A 79 -7.08 3.19 -8.65
C LEU A 79 -7.90 4.20 -9.47
N ILE A 80 -9.11 4.52 -9.01
CA ILE A 80 -9.96 5.56 -9.64
C ILE A 80 -9.27 6.92 -9.55
N ALA A 81 -8.78 7.29 -8.35
CA ALA A 81 -8.08 8.55 -8.14
C ALA A 81 -6.80 8.66 -8.98
N GLU A 82 -6.01 7.57 -9.09
CA GLU A 82 -4.82 7.55 -9.94
C GLU A 82 -5.16 7.70 -11.43
N ARG A 83 -6.23 7.04 -11.90
CA ARG A 83 -6.70 7.18 -13.28
C ARG A 83 -7.09 8.63 -13.59
N GLU A 84 -7.81 9.29 -12.69
CA GLU A 84 -8.19 10.70 -12.82
C GLU A 84 -6.96 11.62 -12.82
N ARG A 85 -6.00 11.37 -11.92
CA ARG A 85 -4.72 12.10 -11.86
C ARG A 85 -3.94 11.97 -13.17
N MET A 86 -3.87 10.76 -13.73
CA MET A 86 -3.20 10.51 -15.02
C MET A 86 -3.91 11.20 -16.19
N GLY A 87 -5.25 11.22 -16.19
CA GLY A 87 -6.04 11.95 -17.19
C GLY A 87 -5.75 13.45 -17.19
N ALA A 88 -5.79 14.07 -16.00
CA ALA A 88 -5.49 15.49 -15.84
C ALA A 88 -4.06 15.86 -16.26
N GLN A 89 -3.08 14.98 -15.98
CA GLN A 89 -1.70 15.17 -16.43
C GLN A 89 -1.56 15.07 -17.95
N GLN A 90 -2.29 14.16 -18.59
CA GLN A 90 -2.27 14.02 -20.05
C GLN A 90 -2.84 15.26 -20.73
N GLU A 91 -3.97 15.78 -20.23
CA GLU A 91 -4.61 17.00 -20.74
C GLU A 91 -3.69 18.21 -20.64
N ALA A 92 -3.03 18.39 -19.48
CA ALA A 92 -2.10 19.49 -19.25
C ALA A 92 -0.84 19.45 -20.12
N VAL A 93 -0.43 18.27 -20.61
CA VAL A 93 0.72 18.11 -21.53
C VAL A 93 0.31 18.37 -22.98
N THR A 94 -0.96 18.17 -23.32
CA THR A 94 -1.50 18.36 -24.67
C THR A 94 -2.10 19.74 -24.93
N ALA A 95 -2.30 20.53 -23.88
CA ALA A 95 -2.75 21.93 -23.94
C ALA A 95 -1.55 22.88 -24.06
#